data_AF-A0A084TJM1-F1
#
_entry.id   AF-A0A084TJM1-F1
#
_cell.length_a   1.000
_cell.length_b   1.000
_cell.length_c   1.000
_cell.angle_alpha   90.00
_cell.angle_beta   90.00
_cell.angle_gamma   90.00
#
_symmetry.space_group_name_H-M   'P 1'
#
loop_
_entity.id
_entity.type
_entity.pdbx_description
1 polymer ?
#
loop_
_entity_poly.entity_id
_entity_poly.type
_entity_poly.pdbx_seq_one_letter_code
_entity_poly.pdbx_strand_id
1 'polypeptide(L)'
;MKAERLSHIKKELQQCSKDELLQLCLRLGRFKKENKELLTYLLFEAHNEDQYVASIIETLDEEFQTINCDSYFYMKKSIRKILRHIKTYSRYSNSKTTEVELLLYFCQNLKALTPSIFKNTALNNLYHRQLITIKKKIETLHEDLQHDYLLELEALTAA
;
A
#
# COMPACT_ATOMS: atom_id res chain seq x y z
N MET A 1 -13.25 -24.38 10.65
CA MET A 1 -13.76 -24.80 9.33
C MET A 1 -12.61 -24.82 8.34
N LYS A 2 -12.51 -25.82 7.44
CA LYS A 2 -11.52 -25.79 6.35
C LYS A 2 -12.06 -24.94 5.19
N ALA A 3 -11.24 -24.04 4.66
CA ALA A 3 -11.59 -23.25 3.49
C ALA A 3 -11.48 -24.09 2.21
N GLU A 4 -12.44 -23.92 1.31
CA GLU A 4 -12.48 -24.62 0.01
C GLU A 4 -11.50 -23.96 -0.99
N ARG A 5 -11.10 -24.70 -2.04
CA ARG A 5 -10.20 -24.18 -3.08
C ARG A 5 -10.89 -23.10 -3.91
N LEU A 6 -10.12 -22.09 -4.32
CA LEU A 6 -10.62 -20.99 -5.15
C LEU A 6 -11.23 -21.47 -6.48
N SER A 7 -10.71 -22.57 -7.05
CA SER A 7 -11.26 -23.17 -8.27
C SER A 7 -12.66 -23.74 -8.10
N HIS A 8 -12.98 -24.31 -6.94
CA HIS A 8 -14.32 -24.82 -6.62
C HIS A 8 -15.26 -23.66 -6.31
N ILE A 9 -14.83 -22.69 -5.49
CA ILE A 9 -15.60 -21.46 -5.22
C ILE A 9 -15.96 -20.75 -6.54
N LYS A 10 -15.03 -20.66 -7.49
CA LYS A 10 -15.27 -20.07 -8.81
C LYS A 10 -16.36 -20.82 -9.58
N LYS A 11 -16.37 -22.16 -9.57
CA LYS A 11 -17.39 -22.97 -10.25
C LYS A 11 -18.78 -22.74 -9.65
N GLU A 12 -18.89 -22.68 -8.33
CA GLU A 12 -20.15 -22.39 -7.64
C GLU A 12 -20.65 -20.97 -7.97
N LEU A 13 -19.77 -19.96 -7.91
CA LEU A 13 -20.13 -18.58 -8.27
C LEU A 13 -20.61 -18.44 -9.73
N GLN A 14 -20.11 -19.28 -10.65
CA GLN A 14 -20.56 -19.30 -12.04
C GLN A 14 -21.99 -19.85 -12.22
N GLN A 15 -22.50 -20.61 -11.24
CA GLN A 15 -23.86 -21.16 -11.24
C GLN A 15 -24.86 -20.20 -10.58
N CYS A 16 -24.39 -19.25 -9.77
CA CYS A 16 -25.24 -18.25 -9.13
C CYS A 16 -25.85 -17.27 -10.15
N SER A 17 -27.09 -16.86 -9.88
CA SER A 17 -27.74 -15.75 -10.56
C SER A 17 -27.07 -14.41 -10.20
N LYS A 18 -27.37 -13.36 -10.99
CA LYS A 18 -26.86 -12.00 -10.73
C LYS A 18 -27.25 -11.47 -9.35
N ASP A 19 -28.49 -11.73 -8.93
CA ASP A 19 -28.99 -11.27 -7.63
C ASP A 19 -28.30 -12.00 -6.48
N GLU A 20 -28.09 -13.31 -6.59
CA GLU A 20 -27.34 -14.08 -5.60
C GLU A 20 -25.89 -13.60 -5.49
N LEU A 21 -25.23 -13.36 -6.62
CA LEU A 21 -23.88 -12.80 -6.65
C LEU A 21 -23.81 -11.43 -5.97
N LEU A 22 -24.76 -10.55 -6.25
CA LEU A 22 -24.84 -9.25 -5.58
C LEU A 22 -24.99 -9.41 -4.06
N GLN A 23 -25.88 -10.28 -3.59
CA GLN A 23 -26.06 -10.53 -2.16
C GLN A 23 -24.80 -11.11 -1.51
N LEU A 24 -24.08 -12.01 -2.20
CA LEU A 24 -22.80 -12.54 -1.72
C LEU A 24 -21.74 -11.44 -1.61
N CYS A 25 -21.57 -10.60 -2.64
CA CYS A 25 -20.64 -9.47 -2.62
C CYS A 25 -20.95 -8.49 -1.48
N LEU A 26 -22.23 -8.14 -1.28
CA LEU A 26 -22.66 -7.26 -0.19
C LEU A 26 -22.38 -7.90 1.19
N ARG A 27 -22.62 -9.20 1.34
CA ARG A 27 -22.30 -9.93 2.58
C ARG A 27 -20.79 -9.93 2.85
N LEU A 28 -19.96 -10.16 1.83
CA LEU A 28 -18.50 -10.12 1.94
C LEU A 28 -18.00 -8.73 2.33
N GLY A 29 -18.55 -7.67 1.74
CA GLY A 29 -18.23 -6.28 2.08
C GLY A 29 -18.63 -5.91 3.52
N ARG A 30 -19.80 -6.38 4.01
CA ARG A 30 -20.21 -6.19 5.41
C ARG A 30 -19.37 -6.99 6.39
N PHE A 31 -18.83 -8.13 5.95
CA PHE A 31 -18.07 -9.06 6.81
C PHE A 31 -16.67 -8.54 7.16
N LYS A 32 -15.95 -7.92 6.21
CA LYS A 32 -14.57 -7.46 6.43
C LYS A 32 -14.33 -6.08 5.80
N LYS A 33 -13.73 -5.16 6.57
CA LYS A 33 -13.34 -3.82 6.11
C LYS A 33 -12.54 -3.85 4.80
N GLU A 34 -11.51 -4.70 4.74
CA GLU A 34 -10.66 -4.86 3.55
C GLU A 34 -11.44 -5.28 2.28
N ASN A 35 -12.53 -6.05 2.44
CA ASN A 35 -13.36 -6.43 1.29
C ASN A 35 -14.17 -5.23 0.80
N LYS A 36 -14.68 -4.41 1.73
CA LYS A 36 -15.39 -3.17 1.39
C LYS A 36 -14.46 -2.17 0.70
N GLU A 37 -13.24 -2.01 1.21
CA GLU A 37 -12.22 -1.15 0.61
C GLU A 37 -11.85 -1.62 -0.80
N LEU A 38 -11.60 -2.92 -1.00
CA LEU A 38 -11.34 -3.47 -2.35
C LEU A 38 -12.53 -3.26 -3.30
N LEU A 39 -13.76 -3.49 -2.84
CA LEU A 39 -14.96 -3.21 -3.66
C LEU A 39 -15.07 -1.71 -3.98
N THR A 40 -14.67 -0.84 -3.05
CA THR A 40 -14.68 0.61 -3.26
C THR A 40 -13.71 0.96 -4.38
N TYR A 41 -12.47 0.45 -4.30
CA TYR A 41 -11.48 0.63 -5.36
C TYR A 41 -12.00 0.13 -6.72
N LEU A 42 -12.43 -1.14 -6.79
CA LEU A 42 -12.83 -1.77 -8.06
C LEU A 42 -14.04 -1.10 -8.73
N LEU A 43 -14.97 -0.55 -7.95
CA LEU A 43 -16.21 0.03 -8.48
C LEU A 43 -16.13 1.54 -8.70
N PHE A 44 -15.30 2.26 -7.92
CA PHE A 44 -15.32 3.72 -7.89
C PHE A 44 -13.98 4.39 -8.14
N GLU A 45 -12.84 3.71 -8.01
CA GLU A 45 -11.53 4.39 -8.05
C GLU A 45 -10.63 3.85 -9.17
N ALA A 46 -10.80 2.58 -9.57
CA ALA A 46 -9.97 1.90 -10.57
C ALA A 46 -9.97 2.54 -11.98
N HIS A 47 -10.84 3.51 -12.23
CA HIS A 47 -10.88 4.27 -13.49
C HIS A 47 -10.00 5.53 -13.47
N ASN A 48 -9.48 5.92 -12.31
CA ASN A 48 -8.61 7.07 -12.13
C ASN A 48 -7.55 6.77 -11.06
N GLU A 49 -6.44 6.16 -11.49
CA GLU A 49 -5.38 5.72 -10.60
C GLU A 49 -4.69 6.89 -9.90
N ASP A 50 -4.46 8.00 -10.59
CA ASP A 50 -3.79 9.17 -10.01
C ASP A 50 -4.60 9.75 -8.83
N GLN A 51 -5.93 9.82 -8.98
CA GLN A 51 -6.81 10.24 -7.90
C GLN A 51 -6.84 9.25 -6.73
N TYR A 52 -6.77 7.95 -7.01
CA TYR A 52 -6.66 6.91 -5.98
C TYR A 52 -5.36 7.03 -5.20
N VAL A 53 -4.23 7.26 -5.87
CA VAL A 53 -2.94 7.47 -5.20
C VAL A 53 -2.96 8.73 -4.34
N ALA A 54 -3.51 9.83 -4.86
CA ALA A 54 -3.66 11.08 -4.11
C ALA A 54 -4.47 10.89 -2.81
N SER A 55 -5.59 10.17 -2.86
CA SER A 55 -6.43 9.94 -1.67
C SER A 55 -5.73 9.06 -0.63
N ILE A 56 -4.90 8.10 -1.08
CA ILE A 56 -4.06 7.32 -0.17
C ILE A 56 -2.98 8.20 0.45
N ILE A 57 -2.34 9.07 -0.32
CA ILE A 57 -1.33 10.00 0.20
C ILE A 57 -1.92 10.87 1.31
N GLU A 58 -3.11 11.45 1.11
CA GLU A 58 -3.83 12.20 2.15
C GLU A 58 -4.06 11.34 3.41
N THR A 59 -4.48 10.09 3.22
CA THR A 59 -4.66 9.14 4.33
C THR A 59 -3.34 8.87 5.06
N LEU A 60 -2.24 8.68 4.32
CA LEU A 60 -0.92 8.43 4.89
C LEU A 60 -0.42 9.64 5.69
N ASP A 61 -0.70 10.87 5.24
CA ASP A 61 -0.35 12.09 5.97
C ASP A 61 -1.00 12.14 7.34
N GLU A 62 -2.30 11.84 7.42
CA GLU A 62 -2.99 11.72 8.70
C GLU A 62 -2.35 10.64 9.59
N GLU A 63 -1.97 9.49 9.01
CA GLU A 63 -1.29 8.45 9.77
C GLU A 63 0.11 8.86 10.26
N PHE A 64 0.87 9.60 9.46
CA PHE A 64 2.19 10.12 9.83
C PHE A 64 2.08 11.18 10.94
N GLN A 65 1.08 12.07 10.88
CA GLN A 65 0.84 13.07 11.92
C GLN A 65 0.48 12.46 13.28
N THR A 66 -0.13 11.27 13.28
CA THR A 66 -0.50 10.54 14.51
C THR A 66 0.61 9.65 15.07
N ILE A 67 1.81 9.66 14.49
CA ILE A 67 2.95 8.90 15.03
C ILE A 67 3.34 9.48 16.39
N ASN A 68 3.31 8.63 17.42
CA ASN A 68 3.95 8.96 18.68
C ASN A 68 5.48 8.90 18.51
N CYS A 69 6.11 10.07 18.60
CA CYS A 69 7.55 10.29 18.48
C CYS A 69 8.30 10.33 19.83
N ASP A 70 7.60 10.08 20.94
CA ASP A 70 8.19 10.10 22.30
C ASP A 70 9.12 8.89 22.53
N SER A 71 8.88 7.80 21.81
CA SER A 71 9.68 6.59 21.90
C SER A 71 9.79 5.86 20.56
N TYR A 72 11.01 5.41 20.25
CA TYR A 72 11.25 4.52 19.10
C TYR A 72 10.42 3.24 19.15
N PHE A 73 9.97 2.79 20.33
CA PHE A 73 9.03 1.66 20.42
C PHE A 73 7.71 1.97 19.71
N TYR A 74 7.11 3.13 20.00
CA TYR A 74 5.85 3.56 19.38
C TYR A 74 6.05 3.97 17.92
N MET A 75 7.13 4.68 17.59
CA MET A 75 7.47 4.97 16.18
C MET A 75 7.53 3.69 15.34
N LYS A 76 8.27 2.67 15.80
CA LYS A 76 8.34 1.37 15.13
C LYS A 76 6.97 0.72 14.97
N LYS A 77 6.07 0.88 15.94
CA LYS A 77 4.71 0.33 15.86
C LYS A 77 3.90 1.03 14.76
N SER A 78 3.88 2.36 14.74
CA SER A 78 3.13 3.15 13.77
C SER A 78 3.71 3.02 12.36
N ILE A 79 5.04 3.11 12.20
CA ILE A 79 5.71 2.96 10.89
C ILE A 79 5.40 1.59 10.25
N ARG A 80 5.39 0.51 11.04
CA ARG A 80 5.00 -0.82 10.53
C ARG A 80 3.51 -0.90 10.19
N LYS A 81 2.65 -0.15 10.89
CA LYS A 81 1.22 -0.06 10.57
C LYS A 81 1.03 0.61 9.21
N ILE A 82 1.63 1.77 9.01
CA ILE A 82 1.60 2.53 7.76
C ILE A 82 2.10 1.66 6.60
N LEU A 83 3.25 1.00 6.75
CA LEU A 83 3.79 0.12 5.69
C LEU A 83 2.87 -1.06 5.35
N ARG A 84 2.08 -1.57 6.31
CA ARG A 84 1.07 -2.61 6.02
C ARG A 84 -0.13 -2.04 5.26
N HIS A 85 -0.53 -0.82 5.56
CA HIS A 85 -1.60 -0.14 4.83
C HIS A 85 -1.19 0.11 3.38
N ILE A 86 0.01 0.64 3.14
CA ILE A 86 0.55 0.82 1.78
C ILE A 86 0.47 -0.48 0.98
N LYS A 87 1.00 -1.58 1.53
CA LYS A 87 0.92 -2.90 0.86
C LYS A 87 -0.50 -3.37 0.57
N THR A 88 -1.45 -2.99 1.43
CA THR A 88 -2.86 -3.35 1.27
C THR A 88 -3.47 -2.54 0.13
N TYR A 89 -3.24 -1.23 0.11
CA TYR A 89 -3.72 -0.32 -0.92
C TYR A 89 -3.10 -0.60 -2.30
N SER A 90 -1.79 -0.85 -2.36
CA SER A 90 -1.12 -1.26 -3.60
C SER A 90 -1.67 -2.58 -4.14
N ARG A 91 -2.05 -3.51 -3.26
CA ARG A 91 -2.67 -4.79 -3.67
C ARG A 91 -4.08 -4.60 -4.23
N TYR A 92 -4.83 -3.59 -3.78
CA TYR A 92 -6.12 -3.27 -4.37
C TYR A 92 -5.95 -2.75 -5.79
N SER A 93 -5.01 -1.83 -5.98
CA SER A 93 -4.66 -1.28 -7.29
C SER A 93 -4.20 -2.35 -8.28
N ASN A 94 -3.31 -3.24 -7.82
CA ASN A 94 -2.58 -4.18 -8.66
C ASN A 94 -1.71 -3.50 -9.75
N SER A 95 -1.55 -2.17 -9.71
CA SER A 95 -0.58 -1.42 -10.50
C SER A 95 0.80 -1.45 -9.86
N LYS A 96 1.82 -1.64 -10.69
CA LYS A 96 3.22 -1.61 -10.25
C LYS A 96 3.69 -0.19 -9.91
N THR A 97 3.19 0.82 -10.62
CA THR A 97 3.58 2.23 -10.44
C THR A 97 3.08 2.75 -9.09
N THR A 98 1.82 2.45 -8.76
CA THR A 98 1.18 2.81 -7.48
C THR A 98 1.98 2.31 -6.26
N GLU A 99 2.51 1.10 -6.31
CA GLU A 99 3.33 0.61 -5.19
C GLU A 99 4.67 1.35 -5.08
N VAL A 100 5.29 1.72 -6.20
CA VAL A 100 6.54 2.48 -6.22
C VAL A 100 6.31 3.87 -5.64
N GLU A 101 5.29 4.58 -6.11
CA GLU A 101 4.96 5.94 -5.70
C GLU A 101 4.63 6.02 -4.19
N LEU A 102 3.79 5.12 -3.69
CA LEU A 102 3.45 5.09 -2.26
C LEU A 102 4.65 4.75 -1.37
N LEU A 103 5.57 3.88 -1.85
CA LEU A 103 6.78 3.55 -1.10
C LEU A 103 7.81 4.68 -1.12
N LEU A 104 7.94 5.42 -2.22
CA LEU A 104 8.76 6.63 -2.32
C LEU A 104 8.23 7.69 -1.33
N TYR A 105 6.93 7.96 -1.36
CA TYR A 105 6.25 8.88 -0.44
C TYR A 105 6.48 8.50 1.02
N PHE A 106 6.37 7.22 1.34
CA PHE A 106 6.63 6.69 2.67
C PHE A 106 8.09 6.92 3.11
N CYS A 107 9.06 6.69 2.23
CA CYS A 107 10.47 6.89 2.55
C CYS A 107 10.80 8.37 2.74
N GLN A 108 10.23 9.25 1.93
CA GLN A 108 10.38 10.70 2.09
C GLN A 108 9.89 11.15 3.47
N ASN A 109 8.70 10.74 3.88
CA ASN A 109 8.14 11.05 5.19
C ASN A 109 8.97 10.46 6.34
N LEU A 110 9.44 9.22 6.19
CA LEU A 110 10.33 8.60 7.17
C LEU A 110 11.63 9.40 7.38
N LYS A 111 12.25 9.91 6.31
CA LYS A 111 13.47 10.73 6.37
C LYS A 111 13.22 12.05 7.11
N ALA A 112 12.01 12.60 7.01
CA ALA A 112 11.61 13.86 7.64
C ALA A 112 11.20 13.73 9.13
N LEU A 113 10.99 12.52 9.66
CA LEU A 113 10.54 12.34 11.04
C LEU A 113 11.54 12.83 12.09
N THR A 114 11.01 13.45 13.14
CA THR A 114 11.74 13.82 14.35
C THR A 114 11.16 13.11 15.59
N PRO A 115 11.97 12.40 16.39
CA PRO A 115 13.42 12.23 16.27
C PRO A 115 13.80 11.34 15.08
N SER A 116 14.99 11.58 14.52
CA SER A 116 15.44 10.89 13.31
C SER A 116 15.41 9.37 13.42
N ILE A 117 14.80 8.71 12.45
CA ILE A 117 14.72 7.24 12.37
C ILE A 117 16.10 6.57 12.27
N PHE A 118 17.11 7.27 11.77
CA PHE A 118 18.45 6.73 11.53
C PHE A 118 19.22 6.46 12.83
N LYS A 119 18.79 7.07 13.94
CA LYS A 119 19.34 6.79 15.28
C LYS A 119 18.88 5.43 15.84
N ASN A 120 17.89 4.79 15.20
CA ASN A 120 17.42 3.46 15.56
C ASN A 120 17.77 2.44 14.47
N THR A 121 18.61 1.46 14.80
CA THR A 121 19.07 0.42 13.85
C THR A 121 17.92 -0.32 13.16
N ALA A 122 16.83 -0.64 13.86
CA ALA A 122 15.72 -1.36 13.26
C ALA A 122 14.93 -0.51 12.24
N LEU A 123 14.77 0.80 12.50
CA LEU A 123 14.12 1.72 11.56
C LEU A 123 15.04 2.06 10.39
N ASN A 124 16.32 2.28 10.65
CA ASN A 124 17.33 2.48 9.61
C ASN A 124 17.35 1.29 8.62
N ASN A 125 17.40 0.06 9.15
CA ASN A 125 17.34 -1.15 8.33
C ASN A 125 15.99 -1.32 7.61
N LEU A 126 14.89 -0.80 8.15
CA LEU A 126 13.59 -0.81 7.47
C LEU A 126 13.62 0.13 6.26
N TYR A 127 14.13 1.34 6.44
CA TYR A 127 14.27 2.35 5.39
C TYR A 127 15.12 1.84 4.22
N HIS A 128 16.33 1.36 4.48
CA HIS A 128 17.20 0.83 3.43
C HIS A 128 16.59 -0.39 2.70
N ARG A 129 15.86 -1.25 3.40
CA ARG A 129 15.13 -2.35 2.75
C ARG A 129 14.01 -1.85 1.83
N GLN A 130 13.34 -0.75 2.18
CA GLN A 130 12.35 -0.15 1.28
C GLN A 130 13.03 0.42 0.04
N LEU A 131 14.15 1.15 0.18
CA LEU A 131 14.91 1.65 -0.98
C LEU A 131 15.32 0.52 -1.94
N ILE A 132 15.83 -0.60 -1.41
CA ILE A 132 16.16 -1.78 -2.24
C ILE A 132 14.91 -2.36 -2.91
N THR A 133 13.78 -2.39 -2.21
CA THR A 133 12.51 -2.89 -2.75
C THR A 133 11.99 -1.99 -3.86
N ILE A 134 12.05 -0.68 -3.67
CA ILE A 134 11.66 0.34 -4.65
C ILE A 134 12.51 0.18 -5.91
N LYS A 135 13.85 0.15 -5.77
CA LYS A 135 14.77 -0.04 -6.91
C LYS A 135 14.41 -1.27 -7.74
N LYS A 136 14.22 -2.43 -7.10
CA LYS A 136 13.83 -3.67 -7.79
C LYS A 136 12.48 -3.58 -8.48
N LYS A 137 11.54 -2.81 -7.94
CA LYS A 137 10.23 -2.61 -8.57
C LYS A 137 10.32 -1.70 -9.77
N ILE A 138 11.10 -0.62 -9.66
CA ILE A 138 11.36 0.30 -10.78
C ILE A 138 11.94 -0.46 -11.97
N GLU A 139 12.92 -1.35 -11.76
CA GLU A 139 13.51 -2.20 -12.82
C GLU A 139 12.48 -3.05 -13.59
N THR A 140 11.26 -3.24 -13.07
CA THR A 140 10.18 -3.99 -13.74
C THR A 140 9.14 -3.11 -14.45
N LEU A 141 9.31 -1.79 -14.42
CA LEU A 141 8.49 -0.80 -15.09
C LEU A 141 8.98 -0.55 -16.53
N HIS A 142 8.19 0.18 -17.31
CA HIS A 142 8.58 0.65 -18.64
C HIS A 142 9.72 1.66 -18.55
N GLU A 143 10.64 1.69 -19.52
CA GLU A 143 11.86 2.51 -19.50
C GLU A 143 11.58 4.00 -19.23
N ASP A 144 10.54 4.56 -19.85
CA ASP A 144 10.15 5.96 -19.64
C ASP A 144 9.88 6.27 -18.16
N LEU A 145 9.17 5.39 -17.46
CA LEU A 145 8.87 5.57 -16.03
C LEU A 145 10.06 5.24 -15.13
N GLN A 146 11.01 4.43 -15.60
CA GLN A 146 12.18 4.08 -14.80
C GLN A 146 13.02 5.30 -14.50
N HIS A 147 13.22 6.17 -15.50
CA HIS A 147 14.05 7.36 -15.35
C HIS A 147 13.52 8.27 -14.23
N ASP A 148 12.24 8.62 -14.29
CA ASP A 148 11.60 9.53 -13.33
C ASP A 148 11.69 8.99 -11.90
N TYR A 149 11.31 7.73 -11.68
CA TYR A 149 11.35 7.14 -10.34
C TYR A 149 12.78 6.89 -9.81
N LEU A 150 13.76 6.69 -10.69
CA LEU A 150 15.16 6.60 -10.27
C LEU A 150 15.67 7.94 -9.76
N LEU A 151 15.31 9.06 -10.39
CA LEU A 151 15.67 10.40 -9.92
C LEU A 151 15.09 10.68 -8.51
N GLU A 152 13.82 10.32 -8.29
CA GLU A 152 13.20 10.44 -6.97
C GLU A 152 13.89 9.55 -5.93
N LEU A 153 14.22 8.31 -6.28
CA LEU A 153 14.94 7.39 -5.41
C LEU A 153 16.34 7.93 -5.07
N GLU A 154 17.04 8.50 -6.04
CA GLU A 154 18.36 9.11 -5.86
C GLU A 154 18.30 10.27 -4.86
N ALA A 155 17.31 11.15 -4.97
CA ALA A 155 17.09 12.25 -4.02
C ALA A 155 16.90 11.77 -2.56
N LEU A 156 16.32 10.58 -2.37
CA LEU A 156 16.18 9.96 -1.04
C LEU A 156 17.50 9.41 -0.49
N THR A 157 18.40 8.97 -1.37
CA THR A 157 19.73 8.44 -1.01
C THR A 157 20.80 9.52 -0.91
N ALA A 158 20.64 10.65 -1.60
CA ALA A 158 21.50 11.82 -1.45
C ALA A 158 21.36 12.36 -0.02
N ALA A 159 22.50 12.42 0.67
CA ALA A 159 22.64 12.89 2.04
C ALA A 159 22.79 14.41 2.07
#